data_AF-A0AAQ4FPY3-F1
#
_entry.id   AF-A0AAQ4FPY3-F1
#
_cell.length_a   1.000
_cell.length_b   1.000
_cell.length_c   1.000
_cell.angle_alpha   90.00
_cell.angle_beta   90.00
_cell.angle_gamma   90.00
#
_symmetry.space_group_name_H-M   'P 1'
#
loop_
_entity.id
_entity.type
_entity.pdbx_description
1 polymer ?
#
loop_
_entity_poly.entity_id
_entity_poly.type
_entity_poly.pdbx_seq_one_letter_code
_entity_poly.pdbx_strand_id
1 'polypeptide(L)'
;MCFRELSMSGCYRHLVTVPREVKWQEVSYTDPQAALLLSDRDRLEGLPEPTGCCKGDTNAKRALILEFNLGSSCYATMAVRELMHRDCSAWIAAASS
;
A
#
# COMPACT_ATOMS: atom_id res chain seq x y z
N MET A 1 30.52 -35.67 -1.50
CA MET A 1 29.52 -35.36 -0.45
C MET A 1 28.49 -34.43 -1.10
N CYS A 2 27.33 -34.94 -1.48
CA CYS A 2 26.28 -34.14 -2.14
C CYS A 2 25.29 -33.72 -1.05
N PHE A 3 25.20 -32.42 -0.73
CA PHE A 3 24.29 -31.89 0.28
C PHE A 3 22.86 -32.03 -0.21
N ARG A 4 22.21 -33.16 0.14
CA ARG A 4 20.83 -33.50 -0.23
C ARG A 4 19.80 -32.46 0.25
N GLU A 5 20.15 -31.68 1.27
CA GLU A 5 19.35 -30.59 1.82
C GLU A 5 19.33 -29.31 0.94
N LEU A 6 20.27 -29.18 -0.01
CA LEU A 6 20.29 -28.09 -1.00
C LEU A 6 19.66 -28.52 -2.34
N SER A 7 19.07 -29.72 -2.40
CA SER A 7 18.34 -30.18 -3.57
C SER A 7 16.99 -29.45 -3.65
N MET A 8 16.94 -28.40 -4.46
CA MET A 8 15.70 -27.66 -4.70
C MET A 8 14.91 -28.31 -5.85
N SER A 9 13.92 -29.14 -5.51
CA SER A 9 12.84 -29.45 -6.46
C SER A 9 12.01 -28.18 -6.64
N GLY A 10 12.28 -27.41 -7.70
CA GLY A 10 11.63 -26.12 -7.93
C GLY A 10 10.09 -26.18 -7.88
N CYS A 11 9.46 -25.03 -7.67
CA CYS A 11 8.01 -24.88 -7.65
C CYS A 11 7.53 -23.96 -8.78
N TYR A 12 6.25 -24.06 -9.14
CA TYR A 12 5.61 -23.16 -10.10
C TYR A 12 5.10 -21.89 -9.41
N ARG A 13 5.19 -20.76 -10.10
CA ARG A 13 4.69 -19.46 -9.63
C ARG A 13 3.99 -18.72 -10.76
N HIS A 14 2.85 -18.12 -10.46
CA HIS A 14 2.15 -17.25 -11.42
C HIS A 14 2.98 -16.00 -11.70
N LEU A 15 3.22 -15.71 -12.99
CA LEU A 15 4.00 -14.54 -13.42
C LEU A 15 3.20 -13.25 -13.30
N VAL A 16 1.93 -13.28 -13.71
CA VAL A 16 1.01 -12.14 -13.65
C VAL A 16 -0.18 -12.53 -12.79
N THR A 17 -0.49 -11.70 -11.79
CA THR A 17 -1.65 -11.87 -10.92
C THR A 17 -2.40 -10.56 -10.87
N VAL A 18 -3.70 -10.61 -11.18
CA VAL A 18 -4.58 -9.44 -11.12
C VAL A 18 -5.20 -9.38 -9.72
N PRO A 19 -5.07 -8.24 -9.00
CA PRO A 19 -5.70 -8.07 -7.69
C PRO A 19 -7.23 -8.14 -7.80
N ARG A 20 -7.87 -8.68 -6.77
CA ARG A 20 -9.33 -8.79 -6.69
C ARG A 20 -9.90 -7.65 -5.84
N GLU A 21 -11.15 -7.26 -6.15
CA GLU A 21 -11.95 -6.29 -5.37
C GLU A 21 -11.21 -4.98 -5.09
N VAL A 22 -10.64 -4.40 -6.14
CA VAL A 22 -9.91 -3.13 -6.02
C VAL A 22 -10.90 -2.00 -5.74
N LYS A 23 -10.75 -1.35 -4.59
CA LYS A 23 -11.41 -0.09 -4.25
C LYS A 23 -10.33 0.96 -4.02
N TRP A 24 -10.71 2.20 -4.28
CA TRP A 24 -9.86 3.35 -4.16
C TRP A 24 -10.65 4.55 -3.63
N GLN A 25 -9.97 5.46 -2.96
CA GLN A 25 -10.59 6.71 -2.55
C GLN A 25 -9.54 7.79 -2.56
N GLU A 26 -9.90 8.93 -3.11
CA GLU A 26 -9.05 10.09 -3.10
C GLU A 26 -9.42 11.00 -1.92
N VAL A 27 -8.41 11.41 -1.17
CA VAL A 27 -8.57 12.23 0.03
C VAL A 27 -7.60 13.41 -0.03
N SER A 28 -8.11 14.61 0.22
CA SER A 28 -7.28 15.82 0.40
C SER A 28 -6.85 15.95 1.85
N TYR A 29 -5.58 16.26 2.08
CA TYR A 29 -5.01 16.44 3.41
C TYR A 29 -4.01 17.60 3.44
N THR A 30 -3.94 18.31 4.57
CA THR A 30 -2.97 19.40 4.77
C THR A 30 -1.81 18.94 5.65
N ASP A 31 -2.08 18.17 6.71
CA ASP A 31 -1.06 17.67 7.64
C ASP A 31 -0.57 16.26 7.26
N PRO A 32 0.72 16.05 6.96
CA PRO A 32 1.27 14.73 6.65
C PRO A 32 1.34 13.76 7.84
N GLN A 33 1.24 14.23 9.09
CA GLN A 33 1.21 13.34 10.26
C GLN A 33 -0.20 12.90 10.64
N ALA A 34 -1.23 13.51 10.06
CA ALA A 34 -2.60 13.13 10.31
C ALA A 34 -2.92 11.76 9.70
N ALA A 35 -3.49 10.86 10.50
CA ALA A 35 -3.93 9.55 10.03
C ALA A 35 -5.13 9.70 9.08
N LEU A 36 -4.96 9.21 7.84
CA LEU A 36 -6.02 9.21 6.82
C LEU A 36 -6.92 7.98 6.88
N LEU A 37 -6.51 6.97 7.64
CA LEU A 37 -7.21 5.71 7.87
C LEU A 37 -7.06 5.32 9.34
N LEU A 38 -8.13 4.77 9.91
CA LEU A 38 -8.08 4.20 11.25
C LEU A 38 -7.39 2.84 11.23
N SER A 39 -6.55 2.58 12.23
CA SER A 39 -6.06 1.24 12.48
C SER A 39 -7.18 0.36 13.06
N ASP A 40 -7.02 -0.96 13.00
CA ASP A 40 -7.98 -1.89 13.60
C ASP A 40 -8.13 -1.67 15.10
N ARG A 41 -7.05 -1.24 15.77
CA ARG A 41 -7.09 -0.87 17.19
C ARG A 41 -7.97 0.35 17.43
N ASP A 42 -7.82 1.40 16.62
CA ASP A 42 -8.59 2.64 16.79
C ASP A 42 -10.09 2.40 16.57
N ARG A 43 -10.43 1.48 15.64
CA ARG A 43 -11.81 1.05 15.39
C ARG A 43 -12.40 0.32 16.60
N LEU A 44 -11.61 -0.51 17.28
CA LEU A 44 -12.03 -1.18 18.52
C LEU A 44 -12.25 -0.19 19.67
N GLU A 45 -11.49 0.90 19.71
CA GLU A 45 -11.64 1.99 20.67
C GLU A 45 -12.81 2.95 20.30
N GLY A 46 -13.44 2.77 19.13
CA GLY A 46 -14.63 3.53 18.72
C GLY A 46 -14.32 4.94 18.21
N LEU A 47 -13.09 5.19 17.76
CA LEU A 47 -12.70 6.49 17.20
C LEU A 47 -13.44 6.78 15.89
N PRO A 48 -13.80 8.04 15.61
CA PRO A 48 -14.50 8.43 14.39
C PRO A 48 -13.60 8.31 13.16
N GLU A 49 -14.20 7.98 12.01
CA GLU A 49 -13.44 7.89 10.75
C GLU A 49 -12.86 9.26 10.36
N PRO A 50 -11.57 9.35 9.99
CA PRO A 50 -10.94 10.59 9.58
C PRO A 50 -11.57 11.06 8.27
N THR A 51 -12.39 12.10 8.37
CA THR A 51 -12.96 12.75 7.19
C THR A 51 -11.90 13.66 6.59
N GLY A 52 -11.62 13.55 5.29
CA GLY A 52 -10.67 14.42 4.59
C GLY A 52 -11.10 15.89 4.64
N CYS A 53 -10.51 16.66 5.54
CA CYS A 53 -10.98 17.99 5.92
C CYS A 53 -10.30 19.15 5.17
N CYS A 54 -10.16 19.13 3.84
CA CYS A 54 -9.45 20.24 3.17
C CYS A 54 -9.93 20.55 1.74
N LYS A 55 -11.25 20.66 1.49
CA LYS A 55 -11.74 21.20 0.20
C LYS A 55 -11.61 22.72 0.18
N GLY A 56 -10.42 23.25 -0.13
CA GLY A 56 -10.25 24.70 -0.37
C GLY A 56 -8.88 25.31 -0.06
N ASP A 57 -7.97 24.58 0.59
CA ASP A 57 -6.68 25.14 0.98
C ASP A 57 -5.65 25.09 -0.17
N THR A 58 -4.92 26.20 -0.36
CA THR A 58 -3.84 26.31 -1.36
C THR A 58 -2.65 25.36 -1.10
N ASN A 59 -2.56 24.77 0.11
CA ASN A 59 -1.53 23.81 0.49
C ASN A 59 -2.07 22.37 0.67
N ALA A 60 -3.30 22.09 0.20
CA ALA A 60 -3.86 20.75 0.29
C ALA A 60 -3.12 19.77 -0.65
N LYS A 61 -2.59 18.70 -0.08
CA LYS A 61 -2.02 17.56 -0.80
C LYS A 61 -3.10 16.51 -1.06
N ARG A 62 -2.90 15.68 -2.08
CA ARG A 62 -3.83 14.60 -2.45
C ARG A 62 -3.21 13.26 -2.07
N ALA A 63 -3.97 12.42 -1.39
CA ALA A 63 -3.63 11.04 -1.06
C ALA A 63 -4.58 10.08 -1.77
N LEU A 64 -4.07 8.88 -2.06
CA LEU A 64 -4.83 7.78 -2.64
C LEU A 64 -4.87 6.63 -1.63
N ILE A 65 -6.07 6.35 -1.13
CA ILE A 65 -6.37 5.16 -0.33
C ILE A 65 -6.69 4.02 -1.29
N LEU A 66 -6.09 2.85 -1.07
CA LEU A 66 -6.25 1.66 -1.89
C LEU A 66 -6.62 0.47 -1.01
N GLU A 67 -7.66 -0.26 -1.41
CA GLU A 67 -8.03 -1.54 -0.83
C GLU A 67 -8.07 -2.57 -1.95
N PHE A 68 -7.34 -3.67 -1.81
CA PHE A 68 -7.33 -4.74 -2.80
C PHE A 68 -6.89 -6.05 -2.19
N ASN A 69 -7.36 -7.15 -2.76
CA ASN A 69 -7.06 -8.50 -2.32
C ASN A 69 -6.01 -9.16 -3.23
N LEU A 70 -4.95 -9.69 -2.61
CA LEU A 70 -3.87 -10.41 -3.29
C LEU A 70 -3.91 -11.91 -3.00
N GLY A 71 -3.48 -12.71 -3.97
CA GLY A 71 -3.28 -14.14 -3.79
C GLY A 71 -2.08 -14.45 -2.88
N SER A 72 -1.97 -15.72 -2.48
CA SER A 72 -0.81 -16.21 -1.74
C SER A 72 0.49 -15.91 -2.48
N SER A 73 1.54 -15.58 -1.72
CA SER A 73 2.87 -15.31 -2.26
C SER A 73 2.97 -14.09 -3.19
N CYS A 74 2.00 -13.16 -3.20
CA CYS A 74 2.05 -11.92 -3.98
C CYS A 74 2.50 -10.72 -3.12
N TYR A 75 3.19 -9.75 -3.73
CA TYR A 75 3.69 -8.56 -3.04
C TYR A 75 2.87 -7.31 -3.41
N ALA A 76 2.31 -6.63 -2.41
CA ALA A 76 1.55 -5.38 -2.60
C ALA A 76 2.40 -4.26 -3.23
N THR A 77 3.68 -4.21 -2.90
CA THR A 77 4.61 -3.22 -3.46
C THR A 77 4.75 -3.33 -4.98
N MET A 78 4.60 -4.54 -5.56
CA MET A 78 4.61 -4.72 -7.02
C MET A 78 3.36 -4.16 -7.68
N ALA A 79 2.19 -4.34 -7.06
CA ALA A 79 0.95 -3.74 -7.56
C ALA A 79 1.00 -2.21 -7.50
N VAL A 80 1.54 -1.65 -6.41
CA VAL A 80 1.69 -0.19 -6.26
C VAL A 80 2.71 0.37 -7.25
N ARG A 81 3.83 -0.34 -7.49
CA ARG A 81 4.82 0.04 -8.50
C ARG A 81 4.21 0.13 -9.89
N GLU A 82 3.45 -0.90 -10.29
CA GLU A 82 2.77 -0.93 -11.59
C GLU A 82 1.76 0.22 -11.71
N LEU A 83 1.00 0.48 -10.64
CA LEU A 83 0.03 1.59 -10.60
C LEU A 83 0.70 2.96 -10.72
N MET A 84 1.81 3.18 -10.03
CA MET A 84 2.52 4.47 -10.01
C MET A 84 3.45 4.67 -11.21
N HIS A 85 3.74 3.61 -11.98
CA HIS A 85 4.74 3.61 -13.05
C HIS A 85 6.10 4.16 -12.57
N ARG A 86 6.50 3.90 -11.32
CA ARG A 86 7.75 4.38 -10.72
C ARG A 86 8.53 3.25 -10.09
N ASP A 87 9.86 3.31 -10.21
CA ASP A 87 10.72 2.37 -9.50
C ASP A 87 10.61 2.54 -7.99
N CYS A 88 10.67 1.41 -7.27
CA CYS A 88 10.57 1.36 -5.82
C CYS A 88 11.77 2.02 -5.09
N SER A 89 12.65 2.74 -5.79
CA SER A 89 13.77 3.50 -5.21
C SER A 89 13.32 4.74 -4.44
N ALA A 90 12.08 5.20 -4.64
CA ALA A 90 11.52 6.40 -4.01
C ALA A 90 11.23 6.27 -2.50
N TRP A 91 11.25 5.06 -1.92
CA TRP A 91 11.04 4.86 -0.48
C TRP A 91 12.11 5.53 0.40
N ILE A 92 13.31 5.79 -0.14
CA ILE A 92 14.42 6.42 0.59
C ILE A 92 14.28 7.95 0.62
N ALA A 93 13.64 8.57 -0.37
CA ALA A 93 13.59 10.03 -0.50
C ALA A 93 12.52 10.71 0.37
N ALA A 94 11.51 9.97 0.84
CA ALA A 94 10.41 10.53 1.64
C ALA A 94 10.71 10.63 3.15
N ALA A 95 11.81 10.01 3.61
CA ALA A 95 12.23 10.04 5.02
C ALA A 95 13.27 11.13 5.34
N SER A 96 13.69 11.92 4.34
CA SER A 96 14.63 13.03 4.49
C SER A 96 14.04 14.32 3.95
N SER A 97 13.13 14.95 4.70
CA SER A 97 12.85 16.38 4.63
C SER A 97 12.10 16.85 5.85
#